data_AF-A0A1H1ILM8-F1
#
_entry.id   AF-A0A1H1ILM8-F1
#
_cell.length_a   1.000
_cell.length_b   1.000
_cell.length_c   1.000
_cell.angle_alpha   90.00
_cell.angle_beta   90.00
_cell.angle_gamma   90.00
#
_symmetry.space_group_name_H-M   'P 1'
#
loop_
_entity.id
_entity.type
_entity.pdbx_description
1 polymer ?
#
loop_
_entity_poly.entity_id
_entity_poly.type
_entity_poly.pdbx_seq_one_letter_code
_entity_poly.pdbx_strand_id
1 'polypeptide(L)'
;MPKYRVEQTITLYGGELILNAAQAGARAHNLEPVANKKGRYTIVSPVQFKAGEVIVIPGEPDKALGQRLTKLDKVAGERNAE
;
A
#
# COMPACT_ATOMS: atom_id res chain seq x y z
N MET A 1 -3.96 3.10 -9.81
CA MET A 1 -2.97 2.99 -8.73
C MET A 1 -2.63 1.52 -8.55
N PRO A 2 -1.35 1.15 -8.65
CA PRO A 2 -0.94 -0.25 -8.54
C PRO A 2 -1.14 -0.76 -7.12
N LYS A 3 -1.75 -1.94 -7.02
CA LYS A 3 -1.85 -2.71 -5.77
C LYS A 3 -0.63 -3.61 -5.70
N TYR A 4 -0.10 -3.80 -4.51
CA TYR A 4 1.02 -4.69 -4.27
C TYR A 4 0.68 -5.64 -3.14
N ARG A 5 0.97 -6.92 -3.34
CA ARG A 5 1.01 -7.90 -2.27
C ARG A 5 2.40 -7.91 -1.67
N VAL A 6 2.46 -7.82 -0.35
CA VAL A 6 3.69 -7.95 0.42
C VAL A 6 4.07 -9.42 0.47
N GLU A 7 5.22 -9.80 -0.09
CA GLU A 7 5.70 -11.20 -0.09
C GLU A 7 6.55 -11.51 1.14
N GLN A 8 7.23 -10.49 1.67
CA GLN A 8 8.08 -10.58 2.86
C GLN A 8 7.82 -9.37 3.73
N THR A 9 8.04 -9.50 5.04
CA THR A 9 7.90 -8.37 5.95
C THR A 9 8.73 -7.18 5.46
N ILE A 10 8.07 -6.05 5.26
CA ILE A 10 8.69 -4.79 4.84
C ILE A 10 8.47 -3.73 5.90
N THR A 11 9.42 -2.80 5.98
CA THR A 11 9.28 -1.56 6.75
C THR A 11 9.38 -0.41 5.77
N LEU A 12 8.37 0.44 5.73
CA LEU A 12 8.35 1.66 4.94
C LEU A 12 8.69 2.84 5.85
N TYR A 13 9.66 3.64 5.44
CA TYR A 13 10.20 4.76 6.23
C TYR A 13 9.66 6.11 5.79
N GLY A 14 8.94 6.18 4.67
CA GLY A 14 8.43 7.41 4.09
C GLY A 14 7.62 7.15 2.84
N GLY A 15 7.05 8.21 2.28
CA GLY A 15 6.17 8.16 1.12
C GLY A 15 4.70 8.11 1.51
N GLU A 16 3.85 7.95 0.51
CA GLU A 16 2.41 7.90 0.69
C GLU A 16 1.88 6.50 0.42
N LEU A 17 0.80 6.16 1.10
CA LEU A 17 0.08 4.90 0.95
C LEU A 17 -1.40 5.16 0.83
N ILE A 18 -2.10 4.24 0.17
CA ILE A 18 -3.55 4.14 0.25
C ILE A 18 -3.89 2.85 0.99
N LEU A 19 -4.60 3.01 2.10
CA LEU A 19 -4.93 1.94 3.04
C LEU A 19 -6.42 1.99 3.37
N ASN A 20 -6.99 0.83 3.68
CA ASN A 20 -8.33 0.79 4.26
C ASN A 20 -8.31 1.25 5.74
N ALA A 21 -9.49 1.50 6.31
CA ALA A 21 -9.61 2.04 7.68
C ALA A 21 -9.00 1.10 8.74
N ALA A 22 -9.10 -0.22 8.58
CA ALA A 22 -8.54 -1.18 9.51
C ALA A 22 -7.00 -1.18 9.47
N GLN A 23 -6.43 -1.16 8.26
CA GLN A 23 -4.98 -1.09 8.05
C GLN A 23 -4.39 0.22 8.56
N ALA A 24 -5.05 1.34 8.29
CA ALA A 24 -4.65 2.65 8.78
C ALA A 24 -4.80 2.74 10.30
N GLY A 25 -5.90 2.25 10.87
CA GLY A 25 -6.14 2.24 12.32
C GLY A 25 -5.06 1.52 13.11
N ALA A 26 -4.61 0.35 12.63
CA ALA A 26 -3.53 -0.41 13.26
C ALA A 26 -2.18 0.35 13.29
N ARG A 27 -2.02 1.37 12.44
CA ARG A 27 -0.78 2.12 12.21
C ARG A 27 -0.98 3.62 12.36
N ALA A 28 -2.07 4.04 13.00
CA ALA A 28 -2.47 5.45 13.04
C ALA A 28 -1.41 6.37 13.67
N HIS A 29 -0.61 5.83 14.60
CA HIS A 29 0.50 6.54 15.23
C HIS A 29 1.69 6.81 14.30
N ASN A 30 1.76 6.14 13.15
CA ASN A 30 2.85 6.26 12.17
C ASN A 30 2.39 6.88 10.84
N LEU A 31 1.11 7.23 10.74
CA LEU A 31 0.48 7.67 9.50
C LEU A 31 -0.25 8.99 9.73
N GLU A 32 -0.04 9.94 8.83
CA GLU A 32 -0.78 11.19 8.79
C GLU A 32 -1.76 11.18 7.60
N PRO A 33 -3.07 11.40 7.80
CA PRO A 33 -4.02 11.45 6.70
C PRO A 33 -3.74 12.63 5.78
N VAL A 34 -3.74 12.39 4.47
CA VAL A 34 -3.56 13.47 3.49
C VAL A 34 -4.86 14.28 3.38
N ALA A 35 -4.76 15.59 3.63
CA ALA A 35 -5.90 16.51 3.56
C ALA A 35 -6.64 16.37 2.23
N ASN A 36 -7.97 16.36 2.29
CA ASN A 36 -8.87 16.22 1.14
C ASN A 36 -8.71 14.91 0.32
N LYS A 37 -8.00 13.89 0.82
CA LYS A 37 -7.82 12.60 0.14
C LYS A 37 -8.15 11.43 1.06
N LYS A 38 -9.41 10.99 1.03
CA LYS A 38 -9.90 9.86 1.85
C LYS A 38 -9.10 8.58 1.57
N GLY A 39 -8.59 7.96 2.64
CA GLY A 39 -7.86 6.70 2.56
C GLY A 39 -6.40 6.82 2.11
N ARG A 40 -5.89 8.05 1.86
CA ARG A 40 -4.48 8.31 1.57
C ARG A 40 -3.79 8.82 2.83
N TYR A 41 -2.63 8.25 3.11
CA TYR A 41 -1.85 8.55 4.30
C TYR A 41 -0.39 8.77 3.93
N THR A 42 0.25 9.74 4.56
CA THR A 42 1.70 9.95 4.54
C THR A 42 2.33 9.19 5.68
N ILE A 43 3.42 8.48 5.40
CA ILE A 43 4.21 7.81 6.43
C ILE A 43 5.05 8.88 7.15
N VAL A 44 4.79 9.09 8.44
CA VAL A 44 5.54 10.04 9.29
C VAL A 44 6.51 9.34 10.24
N SER A 45 6.31 8.05 10.49
CA SER A 45 7.20 7.17 11.26
C SER A 45 7.25 5.78 10.60
N PRO A 46 8.27 4.94 10.87
CA PRO A 46 8.40 3.64 10.21
C PRO A 46 7.16 2.75 10.38
N VAL A 47 6.63 2.27 9.25
CA VAL A 47 5.44 1.41 9.20
C VAL A 47 5.82 0.02 8.72
N GLN A 48 5.48 -1.00 9.50
CA GLN A 48 5.70 -2.39 9.11
C GLN A 48 4.45 -3.02 8.47
N PHE A 49 4.68 -3.80 7.42
CA PHE A 49 3.69 -4.68 6.80
C PHE A 49 4.19 -6.11 6.80
N LYS A 50 3.29 -7.05 7.07
CA LYS A 50 3.57 -8.49 7.10
C LYS A 50 3.34 -9.10 5.71
N ALA A 51 3.98 -10.24 5.47
CA ALA A 51 3.70 -11.05 4.29
C ALA A 51 2.20 -11.38 4.19
N GLY A 52 1.66 -11.29 2.97
CA GLY A 52 0.25 -11.47 2.67
C GLY A 52 -0.60 -10.20 2.70
N GLU A 53 -0.11 -9.07 3.26
CA GLU A 53 -0.86 -7.82 3.23
C GLU A 53 -0.89 -7.21 1.82
N VAL A 54 -2.00 -6.54 1.49
CA VAL A 54 -2.15 -5.80 0.25
C VAL A 54 -2.13 -4.31 0.53
N ILE A 55 -1.20 -3.60 -0.11
CA ILE A 55 -1.03 -2.15 0.01
C ILE A 55 -1.12 -1.49 -1.36
N VAL A 56 -1.50 -0.22 -1.37
CA VAL A 56 -1.49 0.60 -2.59
C VAL A 56 -0.44 1.69 -2.42
N ILE A 57 0.52 1.72 -3.34
CA ILE A 57 1.58 2.73 -3.38
C ILE A 57 1.26 3.68 -4.54
N PRO A 58 1.10 4.99 -4.30
CA PRO A 58 1.00 5.99 -5.36
C PRO A 58 2.36 6.11 -6.06
N GLY A 59 2.45 5.58 -7.28
CA GLY A 59 3.70 5.57 -8.07
C GLY A 59 4.33 4.19 -8.12
N GLU A 60 5.63 4.15 -8.40
CA GLU A 60 6.40 2.91 -8.45
C GLU A 60 7.25 2.75 -7.18
N PRO A 61 7.28 1.57 -6.56
CA PRO A 61 8.20 1.27 -5.48
C PRO A 61 9.64 1.30 -5.99
N ASP A 62 10.58 1.65 -5.12
CA ASP A 62 12.00 1.53 -5.45
C ASP A 62 12.39 0.07 -5.73
N LYS A 63 13.56 -0.14 -6.33
CA LYS A 63 14.02 -1.48 -6.76
C LYS A 63 14.11 -2.48 -5.59
N ALA A 64 14.51 -2.04 -4.40
CA ALA A 64 14.67 -2.92 -3.24
C ALA A 64 13.30 -3.33 -2.68
N LEU A 65 12.36 -2.39 -2.64
CA LEU A 65 10.98 -2.64 -2.24
C LEU A 65 10.24 -3.50 -3.28
N GLY A 66 10.46 -3.25 -4.56
CA GLY A 66 9.91 -4.02 -5.67
C GLY A 66 10.29 -5.50 -5.66
N GLN A 67 11.46 -5.87 -5.10
CA GLN A 67 11.84 -7.29 -4.93
C GLN A 67 11.03 -8.02 -3.85
N ARG A 68 10.38 -7.28 -2.94
CA ARG A 68 9.58 -7.81 -1.82
C ARG A 68 8.07 -7.63 -2.04
N LEU A 69 7.69 -7.06 -3.17
CA LEU A 69 6.32 -6.74 -3.54
C LEU A 69 5.96 -7.42 -4.86
N THR A 70 4.89 -8.20 -4.85
CA THR A 70 4.28 -8.66 -6.10
C THR A 70 3.25 -7.63 -6.54
N LYS A 71 3.45 -7.02 -7.71
CA LYS A 71 2.44 -6.14 -8.30
C LYS A 71 1.19 -6.96 -8.61
N LEU A 72 0.10 -6.61 -7.93
CA LEU A 72 -1.24 -7.06 -8.29
C LEU A 72 -1.70 -6.12 -9.39
N ASP A 73 -1.26 -6.36 -10.62
CA ASP A 73 -1.95 -5.77 -11.77
C ASP A 73 -3.43 -6.15 -11.63
N LYS A 74 -4.31 -5.16 -11.81
CA LYS A 74 -5.71 -5.49 -12.08
C LYS A 74 -5.63 -6.41 -13.29
N VAL A 75 -5.77 -7.72 -13.08
CA VAL A 75 -6.29 -8.59 -14.13
C VAL A 75 -7.53 -7.85 -14.57
N ALA A 76 -7.52 -7.38 -15.81
CA ALA A 76 -8.71 -6.98 -16.52
C ALA A 76 -9.63 -8.21 -16.56
N GLY A 77 -10.34 -8.40 -15.45
CA GLY A 77 -11.49 -9.26 -15.31
C GLY A 77 -12.73 -8.38 -15.34
N GLU A 78 -12.76 -7.36 -16.20
CA GLU A 78 -14.01 -7.02 -16.89
C GLU A 78 -14.28 -8.16 -17.87
N ARG A 79 -14.76 -9.29 -17.36
CA ARG A 79 -15.68 -10.12 -18.13
C ARG A 79 -17.08 -9.63 -17.79
N ASN A 80 -17.44 -8.50 -18.40
CA ASN A 80 -18.81 -8.30 -18.85
C ASN A 80 -18.89 -8.82 -20.29
N ALA A 81 -20.10 -9.27 -20.67
CA ALA A 81 -20.49 -10.08 -21.83
C ALA A 81 -20.38 -11.59 -21.52
N GLU A 82 -21.48 -12.34 -21.35
CA GLU A 82 -22.88 -12.20 -21.80
C GLU A 82 -23.87 -12.74 -20.77
#